data_AF-A0A958LF55-F1
#
_entry.id   AF-A0A958LF55-F1
#
_cell.length_a   1.000
_cell.length_b   1.000
_cell.length_c   1.000
_cell.angle_alpha   90.00
_cell.angle_beta   90.00
_cell.angle_gamma   90.00
#
_symmetry.space_group_name_H-M   'P 1'
#
loop_
_entity.id
_entity.type
_entity.pdbx_description
1 polymer ?
#
loop_
_entity_poly.entity_id
_entity_poly.type
_entity_poly.pdbx_seq_one_letter_code
_entity_poly.pdbx_strand_id
1 'polypeptide(L)'
;SSTVAYRVYANSLNEVAASFGNNCANAGATVDNDLSLELPTGVVFTSASWEVCFTPRGIADQYLPIDLYADGETQQVEVFMGGAVRIND
;
A
#
# COMPACT_ATOMS: atom_id res chain seq x y z
N SER A 1 -6.80 -22.66 5.31
CA SER A 1 -5.62 -21.94 4.81
C SER A 1 -5.93 -21.48 3.41
N SER A 2 -6.43 -20.27 3.24
CA SER A 2 -6.69 -19.68 1.92
C SER A 2 -5.48 -18.82 1.57
N THR A 3 -4.78 -19.22 0.52
CA THR A 3 -3.67 -18.51 -0.09
C THR A 3 -4.25 -17.24 -0.76
N VAL A 4 -4.39 -16.15 -0.01
CA VAL A 4 -5.02 -14.90 -0.48
C VAL A 4 -3.98 -13.90 -0.98
N ALA A 5 -4.35 -13.14 -2.00
CA ALA A 5 -3.64 -11.94 -2.41
C ALA A 5 -4.15 -10.75 -1.60
N TYR A 6 -3.25 -9.84 -1.25
CA TYR A 6 -3.58 -8.59 -0.56
C TYR A 6 -3.32 -7.41 -1.47
N ARG A 7 -4.29 -6.51 -1.57
CA ARG A 7 -4.14 -5.21 -2.21
C ARG A 7 -4.04 -4.16 -1.13
N VAL A 8 -2.94 -3.43 -1.12
CA VAL A 8 -2.69 -2.30 -0.22
C VAL A 8 -2.85 -1.02 -1.02
N TYR A 9 -3.61 -0.07 -0.47
CA TYR A 9 -3.98 1.16 -1.17
C TYR A 9 -4.13 2.32 -0.20
N ALA A 10 -4.00 3.54 -0.71
CA ALA A 10 -4.39 4.74 0.05
C ALA A 10 -5.92 4.84 0.12
N ASN A 11 -6.48 4.69 1.32
CA ASN A 11 -7.90 4.92 1.56
C ASN A 11 -8.21 6.43 1.58
N SER A 12 -7.24 7.23 2.01
CA SER A 12 -7.26 8.69 1.99
C SER A 12 -5.82 9.24 1.94
N LEU A 13 -5.64 10.57 1.97
CA LEU A 13 -4.30 11.17 2.03
C LEU A 13 -3.57 10.88 3.36
N ASN A 14 -4.25 10.34 4.37
CA ASN A 14 -3.66 10.06 5.68
C ASN A 14 -3.94 8.64 6.18
N GLU A 15 -4.40 7.74 5.31
CA GLU A 15 -4.74 6.38 5.70
C GLU A 15 -4.39 5.38 4.61
N VAL A 16 -3.72 4.30 5.03
CA VAL A 16 -3.51 3.09 4.22
C VAL A 16 -4.49 2.03 4.68
N ALA A 17 -5.10 1.33 3.73
CA ALA A 17 -5.94 0.18 4.01
C ALA A 17 -5.52 -1.01 3.15
N ALA A 18 -5.98 -2.19 3.53
CA ALA A 18 -5.81 -3.40 2.75
C ALA A 18 -7.15 -4.06 2.42
N SER A 19 -7.18 -4.76 1.30
CA SER A 19 -8.25 -5.68 0.94
C SER A 19 -7.64 -7.01 0.49
N PHE A 20 -8.37 -8.10 0.62
CA PHE A 20 -7.92 -9.42 0.21
C PHE A 20 -8.88 -10.08 -0.77
N GLY A 21 -8.33 -11.00 -1.57
CA GLY A 21 -9.09 -11.83 -2.48
C GLY A 21 -8.28 -13.02 -2.98
N ASN A 22 -8.89 -13.84 -3.84
CA ASN A 22 -8.23 -15.03 -4.40
C ASN A 22 -6.98 -14.72 -5.24
N ASN A 23 -6.91 -13.55 -5.88
CA ASN A 23 -5.80 -13.09 -6.70
C ASN A 23 -5.85 -11.56 -6.89
N CYS A 24 -4.81 -10.98 -7.50
CA CYS A 24 -4.73 -9.53 -7.74
C CYS A 24 -5.73 -8.98 -8.75
N ALA A 25 -6.35 -9.83 -9.56
CA ALA A 25 -7.38 -9.47 -10.54
C ALA A 25 -8.81 -9.60 -9.99
N ASN A 26 -8.96 -9.90 -8.69
CA ASN A 26 -10.27 -10.09 -8.09
C ASN A 26 -11.01 -8.76 -7.94
N ALA A 27 -12.06 -8.56 -8.73
CA ALA A 27 -12.90 -7.36 -8.70
C ALA A 27 -13.78 -7.26 -7.43
N GLY A 28 -13.96 -8.36 -6.69
CA GLY A 28 -14.74 -8.43 -5.45
C GLY A 28 -13.85 -8.60 -4.22
N ALA A 29 -12.73 -7.86 -4.15
CA ALA A 29 -11.87 -7.88 -2.97
C ALA A 29 -12.65 -7.43 -1.72
N THR A 30 -12.40 -8.10 -0.60
CA THR A 30 -13.01 -7.77 0.70
C THR A 30 -12.05 -6.90 1.48
N VAL A 31 -12.50 -5.73 1.97
CA VAL A 31 -11.70 -4.87 2.83
C VAL A 31 -11.35 -5.60 4.12
N ASP A 32 -10.08 -5.52 4.51
CA ASP A 32 -9.57 -6.01 5.78
C ASP A 32 -9.47 -4.86 6.77
N ASN A 33 -10.48 -4.74 7.65
CA ASN A 33 -10.53 -3.65 8.63
C ASN A 33 -9.49 -3.80 9.75
N ASP A 34 -8.85 -4.97 9.88
CA ASP A 34 -7.78 -5.19 10.85
C ASP A 34 -6.41 -4.74 10.28
N LEU A 35 -6.33 -4.48 8.97
CA LEU A 35 -5.13 -4.03 8.26
C LEU A 35 -5.33 -2.63 7.69
N SER A 36 -5.51 -1.66 8.58
CA SER A 36 -5.42 -0.24 8.28
C SER A 36 -4.33 0.44 9.12
N LEU A 37 -3.80 1.53 8.57
CA LEU A 37 -2.81 2.37 9.24
C LEU A 37 -3.14 3.83 8.94
N GLU A 38 -3.50 4.57 9.98
CA GLU A 38 -3.51 6.04 9.92
C GLU A 38 -2.07 6.55 10.00
N LEU A 39 -1.72 7.48 9.10
CA LEU A 39 -0.43 8.15 9.15
C LEU A 39 -0.35 9.06 10.39
N PRO A 40 0.84 9.20 10.99
CA PRO A 40 1.05 10.13 12.10
C PRO A 40 0.63 11.56 11.74
N THR A 41 0.25 12.35 12.75
CA THR A 41 -0.07 13.77 12.55
C THR A 41 1.09 14.51 11.88
N GLY A 42 0.78 15.27 10.82
CA GLY A 42 1.78 16.02 10.05
C GLY A 42 2.36 15.25 8.86
N VAL A 43 2.05 13.96 8.72
CA VAL A 43 2.45 13.13 7.57
C VAL A 43 1.24 12.88 6.68
N VAL A 44 1.36 13.17 5.39
CA VAL A 44 0.31 12.90 4.40
C VAL A 44 0.91 12.33 3.12
N PHE A 45 0.15 11.50 2.41
CA PHE A 45 0.47 11.17 1.03
C PHE A 45 0.30 12.41 0.15
N THR A 46 1.12 12.53 -0.89
CA THR A 46 0.91 13.56 -1.93
C THR A 46 -0.26 13.20 -2.87
N SER A 47 -0.58 11.90 -2.95
CA SER A 47 -1.70 11.35 -3.73
C SER A 47 -2.31 10.13 -3.04
N ALA A 48 -3.63 9.99 -3.13
CA ALA A 48 -4.38 8.81 -2.67
C ALA A 48 -4.78 7.86 -3.82
N SER A 49 -4.14 7.97 -5.00
CA SER A 49 -4.49 7.18 -6.18
C SER A 49 -3.65 5.91 -6.37
N TRP A 50 -2.75 5.61 -5.44
CA TRP A 50 -1.84 4.47 -5.56
C TRP A 50 -2.44 3.21 -4.94
N GLU A 51 -2.09 2.07 -5.54
CA GLU A 51 -2.34 0.75 -4.99
C GLU A 51 -1.24 -0.21 -5.43
N VAL A 52 -0.98 -1.24 -4.63
CA VAL A 52 -0.08 -2.35 -4.96
C VAL A 52 -0.74 -3.65 -4.53
N CYS A 53 -0.64 -4.68 -5.36
CA CYS A 53 -1.10 -6.00 -5.00
C CYS A 53 0.07 -6.94 -4.70
N PHE A 54 0.03 -7.54 -3.53
CA PHE A 54 0.88 -8.64 -3.13
C PHE A 54 0.18 -9.96 -3.46
N THR A 55 0.80 -10.74 -4.33
CA THR A 55 0.38 -12.11 -4.60
C THR A 55 0.37 -12.95 -3.32
N PRO A 56 -0.27 -14.12 -3.31
CA PRO A 56 -0.24 -14.99 -2.14
C PRO A 56 1.16 -15.50 -1.73
N ARG A 57 2.18 -15.23 -2.55
CA ARG A 57 3.60 -15.50 -2.25
C ARG A 57 4.34 -14.28 -1.69
N GLY A 58 3.63 -13.18 -1.40
CA GLY A 58 4.20 -11.92 -0.91
C GLY A 58 4.92 -11.07 -1.98
N ILE A 59 4.78 -11.43 -3.26
CA ILE A 59 5.43 -10.70 -4.36
C ILE A 59 4.50 -9.57 -4.80
N ALA A 60 4.97 -8.33 -4.72
CA ALA A 60 4.32 -7.16 -5.31
C ALA A 60 4.19 -7.29 -6.84
N ASP A 61 3.05 -6.90 -7.38
CA ASP A 61 2.74 -6.96 -8.81
C ASP A 61 3.42 -5.85 -9.63
N GLN A 62 3.84 -4.77 -8.98
CA GLN A 62 4.51 -3.65 -9.61
C GLN A 62 5.55 -3.02 -8.68
N TYR A 63 6.44 -2.24 -9.29
CA TYR A 63 7.21 -1.24 -8.57
C TYR A 63 6.31 -0.05 -8.27
N LEU A 64 6.25 0.40 -7.02
CA LEU A 64 5.40 1.51 -6.60
C LEU A 64 6.19 2.53 -5.77
N PRO A 65 6.47 3.73 -6.32
CA PRO A 65 6.89 4.86 -5.51
C PRO A 65 5.68 5.51 -4.84
N ILE A 66 5.78 5.76 -3.54
CA ILE A 66 4.77 6.41 -2.71
C ILE A 66 5.42 7.65 -2.11
N ASP A 67 4.95 8.82 -2.53
CA ASP A 67 5.45 10.09 -2.02
C ASP A 67 4.63 10.53 -0.81
N LEU A 68 5.34 10.85 0.27
CA LEU A 68 4.85 11.38 1.53
C LEU A 68 5.33 12.82 1.68
N TYR A 69 4.54 13.66 2.32
CA TYR A 69 4.93 14.98 2.78
C TYR A 69 4.93 15.00 4.30
N ALA A 70 6.06 15.36 4.88
CA ALA A 70 6.27 15.46 6.32
C ALA A 70 7.24 16.61 6.63
N ASP A 71 6.96 17.39 7.67
CA ASP A 71 7.88 18.43 8.19
C ASP A 71 8.40 19.45 7.15
N GLY A 72 7.65 19.70 6.08
CA GLY A 72 8.04 20.64 5.03
C GLY A 72 8.72 19.99 3.82
N GLU A 73 9.01 18.70 3.88
CA GLU A 73 9.80 17.95 2.91
C GLU A 73 9.01 16.78 2.32
N THR A 74 9.40 16.36 1.11
CA THR A 74 8.83 15.18 0.46
C THR A 74 9.77 14.01 0.65
N GLN A 75 9.27 12.91 1.21
CA GLN A 75 9.97 11.64 1.34
C GLN A 75 9.35 10.62 0.40
N GLN A 76 10.16 9.72 -0.18
CA GLN A 76 9.67 8.70 -1.09
C GLN A 76 9.87 7.30 -0.51
N VAL A 77 8.79 6.53 -0.43
CA VAL A 77 8.82 5.11 -0.09
C VAL A 77 8.68 4.30 -1.37
N GLU A 78 9.65 3.46 -1.68
CA GLU A 78 9.65 2.61 -2.87
C GLU A 78 9.34 1.16 -2.47
N VAL A 79 8.30 0.60 -3.07
CA VAL A 79 7.99 -0.83 -2.99
C VAL A 79 8.50 -1.52 -4.24
N PHE A 80 9.41 -2.47 -4.07
CA PHE A 80 9.99 -3.24 -5.17
C PHE A 80 9.27 -4.56 -5.40
N MET A 81 9.33 -5.03 -6.64
CA MET A 81 8.94 -6.38 -6.98
C MET A 81 9.68 -7.39 -6.09
N GLY A 82 8.91 -8.21 -5.37
CA GLY A 82 9.44 -9.11 -4.35
C GLY A 82 9.22 -8.65 -2.90
N GLY A 83 8.59 -7.48 -2.70
CA GLY A 83 8.17 -7.00 -1.38
C GLY A 83 9.25 -6.29 -0.57
N ALA A 84 10.41 -5.98 -1.18
CA ALA A 84 11.40 -5.13 -0.55
C ALA A 84 10.89 -3.68 -0.52
N VAL A 85 11.19 -2.97 0.57
CA VAL A 85 10.82 -1.56 0.76
C VAL A 85 12.08 -0.74 1.00
N ARG A 86 12.17 0.42 0.36
CA ARG A 86 13.23 1.42 0.58
C ARG A 86 12.58 2.76 0.91
N ILE A 87 13.20 3.51 1.81
CA ILE A 87 12.83 4.89 2.13
C ILE A 87 13.96 5.78 1.59
N ASN A 88 13.61 6.77 0.79
CA ASN A 88 14.51 7.79 0.26
C ASN A 88 14.11 9.15 0.85
N ASP A 89 15.13 9.88 1.31
CA ASP A 89 15.04 11.27 1.75
C ASP A 89 15.29 12.22 0.57
#